data_AF-A0AA38U0G2-F1
#
_entry.id   AF-A0AA38U0G2-F1
#
_cell.length_a   1.000
_cell.length_b   1.000
_cell.length_c   1.000
_cell.angle_alpha   90.00
_cell.angle_beta   90.00
_cell.angle_gamma   90.00
#
_symmetry.space_group_name_H-M   'P 1'
#
loop_
_entity.id
_entity.type
_entity.pdbx_description
1 polymer ?
#
loop_
_entity_poly.entity_id
_entity_poly.type
_entity_poly.pdbx_seq_one_letter_code
_entity_poly.pdbx_strand_id
1 'polypeptide(L)'
;MSLSRGSTIIMNVVGVAIVVVVSMCVEATNHSIGNQTIFGNLVNRIDHPILSHSTTRLPNALKFKEWCRYPRFEVAIMARKKIREYDSKRLVKEHYKRISGSELAIRSAQVTESTDLNELIEKEPWLSSSKLVVKPDMLFGKRGKSGLVALNLDLAQVSEFVKARLGKEVNTAAMVLCITIRVFYWYMLYSILLYTEYKFGLLRVKWTTFKLDLTFRGKHNNYDELGYIYICPCIDMHSYFRSNRRKATTGVESCIQIISESKKYEVEMGGCKGPITTFIVEPFVPHNDEFYINIVSERLGCSISFSECGGIDIEENGTRYMGVKTIFLPTGVSLNQEICAPLVATLPLEVSLLVSIPKNVLSMNKEVQFKAIHLHVEVIDLDFTFLEMNPFTLVDGKPYPLDMRGELDDTAAFKNFKKWGNIEFPLPFGRVMSATESFIHGLDEKTSASLKFTVLNPKGRIWTMVAGGGASVIYADTVGDLGFASELGNYAEYSGAPNEEEVLQYARVVIDCATADPDGQKRALVVGGGIANFTDVAATFNGIIRAMKEKESKLKAANMHIYVRRGGPNYQKGLARMRALGDEIGIPIEVYGPEATMTGICKQAIECITAAA
;
A
#
# COMPACT_ATOMS: atom_id res chain seq x y z
N MET A 1 -8.62 45.47 -42.98
CA MET A 1 -9.81 44.63 -43.25
C MET A 1 -9.29 43.29 -43.74
N SER A 2 -9.59 42.10 -43.23
CA SER A 2 -10.35 41.57 -42.10
C SER A 2 -10.14 40.04 -42.17
N LEU A 3 -10.00 39.37 -41.00
CA LEU A 3 -10.11 37.91 -40.75
C LEU A 3 -8.96 37.03 -41.28
N SER A 4 -8.13 36.29 -40.53
CA SER A 4 -8.16 35.68 -39.17
C SER A 4 -9.40 34.83 -38.85
N ARG A 5 -9.18 33.56 -38.47
CA ARG A 5 -10.01 32.68 -37.57
C ARG A 5 -10.26 31.21 -37.99
N GLY A 6 -9.74 30.68 -39.10
CA GLY A 6 -9.99 29.28 -39.50
C GLY A 6 -9.15 28.23 -38.75
N SER A 7 -7.82 28.40 -38.74
CA SER A 7 -6.89 27.32 -38.34
C SER A 7 -6.64 27.22 -36.83
N THR A 8 -6.93 28.29 -36.08
CA THR A 8 -6.78 28.31 -34.61
C THR A 8 -7.97 27.69 -33.88
N ILE A 9 -9.15 27.63 -34.52
CA ILE A 9 -10.37 27.06 -33.90
C ILE A 9 -10.30 25.53 -33.84
N ILE A 10 -9.72 24.86 -34.85
CA ILE A 10 -9.64 23.39 -34.85
C ILE A 10 -8.63 22.88 -33.82
N MET A 11 -7.49 23.58 -33.62
CA MET A 11 -6.57 23.24 -32.51
C MET A 11 -7.15 23.61 -31.13
N ASN A 12 -7.93 24.69 -31.01
CA ASN A 12 -8.58 25.06 -29.75
C ASN A 12 -9.78 24.17 -29.38
N VAL A 13 -10.54 23.64 -30.35
CA VAL A 13 -11.67 22.73 -30.07
C VAL A 13 -11.16 21.35 -29.65
N VAL A 14 -10.06 20.87 -30.24
CA VAL A 14 -9.39 19.64 -29.79
C VAL A 14 -8.70 19.86 -28.43
N GLY A 15 -8.07 21.02 -28.21
CA GLY A 15 -7.48 21.40 -26.93
C GLY A 15 -8.50 21.54 -25.78
N VAL A 16 -9.65 22.18 -26.03
CA VAL A 16 -10.72 22.36 -25.04
C VAL A 16 -11.46 21.05 -24.76
N ALA A 17 -11.67 20.19 -25.76
CA ALA A 17 -12.24 18.86 -25.54
C ALA A 17 -11.32 17.98 -24.66
N ILE A 18 -9.99 18.06 -24.86
CA ILE A 18 -9.02 17.35 -24.02
C ILE A 18 -9.01 17.91 -22.59
N VAL A 19 -9.09 19.23 -22.40
CA VAL A 19 -9.11 19.85 -21.07
C VAL A 19 -10.42 19.56 -20.31
N VAL A 20 -11.57 19.57 -20.99
CA VAL A 20 -12.88 19.28 -20.37
C VAL A 20 -13.00 17.80 -19.99
N VAL A 21 -12.53 16.88 -20.83
CA VAL A 21 -12.56 15.44 -20.52
C VAL A 21 -11.58 15.07 -19.41
N VAL A 22 -10.39 15.69 -19.36
CA VAL A 22 -9.45 15.50 -18.25
C VAL A 22 -10.02 16.06 -16.94
N SER A 23 -10.76 17.17 -16.97
CA SER A 23 -11.39 17.73 -15.77
C SER A 23 -12.56 16.88 -15.27
N MET A 24 -13.38 16.33 -16.17
CA MET A 24 -14.51 15.44 -15.82
C MET A 24 -14.05 14.07 -15.32
N CYS A 25 -12.96 13.52 -15.86
CA CYS A 25 -12.37 12.27 -15.35
C CYS A 25 -11.78 12.42 -13.93
N VAL A 26 -11.28 13.62 -13.58
CA VAL A 26 -10.77 13.94 -12.24
C VAL A 26 -11.90 14.15 -11.23
N GLU A 27 -13.03 14.72 -11.62
CA GLU A 27 -14.21 14.84 -10.75
C GLU A 27 -14.89 13.48 -10.51
N ALA A 28 -14.91 12.59 -11.51
CA ALA A 28 -15.45 11.23 -11.36
C ALA A 28 -14.59 10.35 -10.43
N THR A 29 -13.26 10.52 -10.43
CA THR A 29 -12.37 9.83 -9.48
C THR A 29 -12.47 10.36 -8.05
N ASN A 30 -12.86 11.62 -7.85
CA ASN A 30 -13.11 12.16 -6.52
C ASN A 30 -14.44 11.67 -5.92
N HIS A 31 -15.46 11.39 -6.75
CA HIS A 31 -16.72 10.82 -6.28
C HIS A 31 -16.63 9.33 -5.89
N SER A 32 -15.62 8.59 -6.37
CA SER A 32 -15.36 7.20 -5.95
C SER A 32 -14.56 7.08 -4.66
N ILE A 33 -14.04 8.19 -4.11
CA ILE A 33 -13.42 8.23 -2.77
C ILE A 33 -14.53 8.41 -1.73
N GLY A 34 -15.27 7.32 -1.49
CA GLY A 34 -16.29 7.24 -0.46
C GLY A 34 -15.67 7.27 0.94
N ASN A 35 -15.53 8.47 1.51
CA ASN A 35 -15.45 8.64 2.96
C ASN A 35 -16.10 9.96 3.42
N GLN A 36 -17.34 10.19 2.97
CA GLN A 36 -18.26 11.16 3.58
C GLN A 36 -19.44 10.45 4.22
N THR A 37 -19.21 9.69 5.29
CA THR A 37 -20.34 9.26 6.14
C THR A 37 -20.04 9.09 7.64
N ILE A 38 -18.92 9.64 8.17
CA ILE A 38 -18.64 9.54 9.62
C ILE A 38 -18.37 10.89 10.33
N PHE A 39 -18.26 12.01 9.61
CA PHE A 39 -18.15 13.34 10.27
C PHE A 39 -19.37 14.26 10.10
N GLY A 40 -20.37 13.86 9.32
CA GLY A 40 -21.59 14.67 9.09
C GLY A 40 -22.64 14.65 10.22
N ASN A 41 -22.51 13.75 11.19
CA ASN A 41 -23.54 13.55 12.23
C ASN A 41 -23.16 14.05 13.63
N LEU A 42 -21.96 14.65 13.80
CA LEU A 42 -21.57 15.29 15.06
C LEU A 42 -21.70 16.82 15.05
N VAL A 43 -21.98 17.44 13.89
CA VAL A 43 -22.04 18.90 13.74
C VAL A 43 -23.48 19.45 13.70
N ASN A 44 -24.50 18.58 13.58
CA ASN A 44 -25.91 19.00 13.46
C ASN A 44 -26.72 18.96 14.77
N ARG A 45 -26.07 19.04 15.94
CA ARG A 45 -26.76 19.26 17.22
C ARG A 45 -25.98 20.21 18.10
N ILE A 46 -26.01 21.50 17.75
CA ILE A 46 -26.08 22.64 18.68
C ILE A 46 -26.65 23.79 17.84
N ASP A 47 -27.94 24.07 18.03
CA ASP A 47 -28.56 25.30 17.56
C ASP A 47 -28.11 26.45 18.46
N HIS A 48 -27.31 27.40 17.93
CA HIS A 48 -27.30 28.77 18.43
C HIS A 48 -26.72 29.75 17.38
N PRO A 49 -27.36 30.91 17.13
CA PRO A 49 -26.94 31.83 16.09
C PRO A 49 -25.91 32.82 16.65
N ILE A 50 -24.81 33.00 15.92
CA ILE A 50 -24.06 34.25 15.69
C ILE A 50 -22.76 33.80 15.01
N LEU A 51 -22.64 34.10 13.72
CA LEU A 51 -21.41 34.41 12.97
C LEU A 51 -21.78 34.41 11.48
N SER A 52 -22.59 35.39 11.09
CA SER A 52 -22.46 35.96 9.76
C SER A 52 -21.26 36.90 9.80
N HIS A 53 -20.28 36.73 8.91
CA HIS A 53 -19.62 37.77 8.11
C HIS A 53 -18.29 37.26 7.53
N SER A 54 -18.11 37.56 6.24
CA SER A 54 -16.93 37.37 5.39
C SER A 54 -16.76 35.99 4.70
N THR A 55 -17.38 35.91 3.53
CA THR A 55 -17.03 34.98 2.44
C THR A 55 -15.82 35.52 1.67
N THR A 56 -14.62 35.03 2.00
CA THR A 56 -13.46 35.09 1.10
C THR A 56 -13.11 33.68 0.64
N ARG A 57 -13.19 33.47 -0.69
CA ARG A 57 -12.91 32.23 -1.40
C ARG A 57 -11.48 31.72 -1.10
N LEU A 58 -11.36 30.46 -0.68
CA LEU A 58 -10.08 29.78 -0.45
C LEU A 58 -9.45 29.28 -1.78
N PRO A 59 -8.18 29.59 -2.06
CA PRO A 59 -7.39 29.02 -3.16
C PRO A 59 -6.73 27.68 -2.78
N ASN A 60 -7.50 26.73 -2.23
CA ASN A 60 -6.95 25.51 -1.61
C ASN A 60 -7.09 24.22 -2.43
N ALA A 61 -7.75 24.24 -3.59
CA ALA A 61 -7.96 23.03 -4.40
C ALA A 61 -6.68 22.50 -5.11
N LEU A 62 -5.71 23.38 -5.41
CA LEU A 62 -4.45 22.96 -6.02
C LEU A 62 -3.46 22.33 -5.02
N LYS A 63 -3.41 22.83 -3.78
CA LYS A 63 -2.50 22.30 -2.73
C LYS A 63 -2.87 20.86 -2.32
N PHE A 64 -4.15 20.51 -2.38
CA PHE A 64 -4.64 19.17 -2.04
C PHE A 64 -4.22 18.11 -3.08
N LYS A 65 -4.04 18.51 -4.35
CA LYS A 65 -3.66 17.61 -5.46
C LYS A 65 -2.21 17.16 -5.40
N GLU A 66 -1.31 17.98 -4.87
CA GLU A 66 0.09 17.59 -4.64
C GLU A 66 0.20 16.61 -3.46
N TRP A 67 -0.64 16.77 -2.43
CA TRP A 67 -0.66 15.91 -1.25
C TRP A 67 -0.99 14.44 -1.57
N CYS A 68 -1.91 14.18 -2.50
CA CYS A 68 -2.29 12.82 -2.91
C CYS A 68 -1.25 12.08 -3.78
N ARG A 69 -0.17 12.74 -4.22
CA ARG A 69 0.92 12.10 -5.00
C ARG A 69 2.02 11.52 -4.14
N TYR A 70 2.05 11.82 -2.85
CA TYR A 70 3.03 11.26 -1.93
C TYR A 70 2.51 9.94 -1.36
N PRO A 71 3.37 8.95 -1.13
CA PRO A 71 2.96 7.76 -0.39
C PRO A 71 2.39 8.24 0.94
N ARG A 72 1.10 7.96 1.18
CA ARG A 72 0.56 8.08 2.53
C ARG A 72 1.38 7.12 3.37
N PHE A 73 2.32 7.67 4.14
CA PHE A 73 3.06 6.90 5.13
C PHE A 73 2.02 6.43 6.13
N GLU A 74 1.67 5.15 6.01
CA GLU A 74 0.90 4.43 7.02
C GLU A 74 1.67 4.64 8.32
N VAL A 75 1.12 5.45 9.23
CA VAL A 75 1.64 5.57 10.59
C VAL A 75 1.56 4.15 11.12
N ALA A 76 2.71 3.50 11.27
CA ALA A 76 2.79 2.15 11.78
C ALA A 76 2.02 2.13 13.11
N ILE A 77 0.89 1.43 13.14
CA ILE A 77 0.26 1.04 14.40
C ILE A 77 1.31 0.15 15.05
N MET A 78 2.12 0.71 15.95
CA MET A 78 3.42 0.15 16.32
C MET A 78 3.35 -1.25 16.92
N ALA A 79 2.16 -1.68 17.36
CA ALA A 79 1.90 -3.01 17.88
C ALA A 79 1.47 -4.05 16.82
N ARG A 80 0.85 -3.64 15.70
CA ARG A 80 0.29 -4.59 14.72
C ARG A 80 1.24 -4.72 13.54
N LYS A 81 1.91 -5.86 13.43
CA LYS A 81 2.90 -6.10 12.37
C LYS A 81 2.46 -7.22 11.44
N LYS A 82 2.48 -6.91 10.14
CA LYS A 82 2.28 -7.88 9.07
C LYS A 82 3.39 -8.92 9.10
N ILE A 83 3.01 -10.18 8.89
CA ILE A 83 3.93 -11.29 8.71
C ILE A 83 3.76 -11.88 7.32
N ARG A 84 4.78 -12.60 6.85
CA ARG A 84 4.75 -13.26 5.55
C ARG A 84 3.63 -14.30 5.50
N GLU A 85 3.18 -14.63 4.30
CA GLU A 85 2.20 -15.70 4.10
C GLU A 85 2.76 -17.03 4.61
N TYR A 86 4.04 -17.30 4.34
CA TYR A 86 4.75 -18.47 4.85
C TYR A 86 4.65 -18.59 6.37
N ASP A 87 4.91 -17.51 7.10
CA ASP A 87 4.84 -17.51 8.57
C ASP A 87 3.42 -17.68 9.09
N SER A 88 2.44 -17.04 8.44
CA SER A 88 1.01 -17.22 8.77
C SER A 88 0.60 -18.69 8.64
N LYS A 89 1.00 -19.34 7.52
CA LYS A 89 0.75 -20.76 7.24
C LYS A 89 1.47 -21.67 8.22
N ARG A 90 2.73 -21.38 8.54
CA ARG A 90 3.55 -22.14 9.50
C ARG A 90 2.92 -22.13 10.89
N LEU A 91 2.59 -20.93 11.40
CA LEU A 91 1.99 -20.79 12.72
C LEU A 91 0.66 -21.53 12.83
N VAL A 92 -0.22 -21.35 11.84
CA VAL A 92 -1.51 -22.05 11.81
C VAL A 92 -1.30 -23.57 11.72
N LYS A 93 -0.38 -24.05 10.88
CA LYS A 93 -0.08 -25.49 10.79
C LYS A 93 0.41 -26.08 12.11
N GLU A 94 1.35 -25.41 12.77
CA GLU A 94 2.02 -25.89 13.98
C GLU A 94 1.07 -25.95 15.19
N HIS A 95 0.15 -24.99 15.32
CA HIS A 95 -0.70 -24.85 16.51
C HIS A 95 -2.13 -25.36 16.33
N TYR A 96 -2.64 -25.48 15.10
CA TYR A 96 -3.99 -25.97 14.84
C TYR A 96 -4.20 -27.40 15.37
N LYS A 97 -3.20 -28.28 15.29
CA LYS A 97 -3.29 -29.65 15.83
C LYS A 97 -3.53 -29.66 17.34
N ARG A 98 -2.88 -28.77 18.08
CA ARG A 98 -3.03 -28.65 19.54
C ARG A 98 -4.45 -28.24 19.92
N ILE A 99 -5.09 -27.39 19.12
CA ILE A 99 -6.41 -26.83 19.41
C ILE A 99 -7.54 -27.73 18.89
N SER A 100 -7.39 -28.24 17.67
CA SER A 100 -8.45 -29.00 16.99
C SER A 100 -8.35 -30.53 17.17
N GLY A 101 -7.18 -31.04 17.56
CA GLY A 101 -6.88 -32.48 17.53
C GLY A 101 -6.65 -33.05 16.12
N SER A 102 -6.68 -32.21 15.08
CA SER A 102 -6.54 -32.60 13.66
C SER A 102 -5.46 -31.77 12.96
N GLU A 103 -4.87 -32.31 11.90
CA GLU A 103 -3.86 -31.59 11.11
C GLU A 103 -4.50 -30.89 9.92
N LEU A 104 -4.06 -29.65 9.63
CA LEU A 104 -4.35 -28.99 8.36
C LEU A 104 -3.31 -29.40 7.34
N ALA A 105 -3.75 -29.68 6.11
CA ALA A 105 -2.90 -30.07 5.00
C ALA A 105 -2.15 -28.86 4.40
N ILE A 106 -1.46 -28.09 5.25
CA ILE A 106 -0.65 -26.95 4.85
C ILE A 106 0.77 -27.44 4.55
N ARG A 107 1.21 -27.19 3.32
CA ARG A 107 2.58 -27.42 2.87
C ARG A 107 3.04 -26.17 2.14
N SER A 108 4.08 -25.55 2.69
CA SER A 108 4.68 -24.36 2.12
C SER A 108 6.18 -24.43 2.33
N ALA A 109 6.93 -23.96 1.34
CA ALA A 109 8.37 -23.81 1.38
C ALA A 109 8.73 -22.38 0.96
N GLN A 110 9.61 -21.74 1.72
CA GLN A 110 10.11 -20.41 1.37
C GLN A 110 11.38 -20.55 0.53
N VAL A 111 11.50 -19.72 -0.52
CA VAL A 111 12.67 -19.68 -1.40
C VAL A 111 13.20 -18.25 -1.47
N THR A 112 14.48 -18.09 -1.15
CA THR A 112 15.26 -16.85 -1.19
C THR A 112 16.52 -17.03 -2.04
N GLU A 113 17.32 -15.98 -2.19
CA GLU A 113 18.63 -16.06 -2.85
C GLU A 113 19.61 -17.03 -2.18
N SER A 114 19.54 -17.17 -0.85
CA SER A 114 20.41 -18.05 -0.08
C SER A 114 19.92 -19.51 -0.02
N THR A 115 18.81 -19.84 -0.68
CA THR A 115 18.20 -21.17 -0.59
C THR A 115 18.89 -22.15 -1.53
N ASP A 116 19.47 -23.23 -0.99
CA ASP A 116 19.85 -24.39 -1.78
C ASP A 116 18.61 -25.25 -2.07
N LEU A 117 18.27 -25.38 -3.35
CA LEU A 117 17.09 -26.16 -3.77
C LEU A 117 17.25 -27.65 -3.48
N ASN A 118 18.45 -28.21 -3.50
CA ASN A 118 18.68 -29.63 -3.22
C ASN A 118 18.40 -29.94 -1.75
N GLU A 119 18.96 -29.14 -0.84
CA GLU A 119 18.69 -29.26 0.60
C GLU A 119 17.19 -29.05 0.90
N LEU A 120 16.56 -28.10 0.21
CA LEU A 120 15.13 -27.85 0.37
C LEU A 120 14.28 -29.07 -0.06
N ILE A 121 14.66 -29.77 -1.13
CA ILE A 121 13.98 -30.98 -1.60
C ILE A 121 14.17 -32.13 -0.61
N GLU A 122 15.37 -32.29 -0.05
CA GLU A 122 15.64 -33.31 0.98
C GLU A 122 14.76 -33.10 2.21
N LYS A 123 14.61 -31.84 2.63
CA LYS A 123 13.75 -31.45 3.74
C LYS A 123 12.26 -31.58 3.41
N GLU A 124 11.87 -31.24 2.19
CA GLU A 124 10.47 -31.18 1.73
C GLU A 124 10.25 -32.03 0.45
N PRO A 125 10.25 -33.39 0.54
CA PRO A 125 10.23 -34.27 -0.64
C PRO A 125 8.99 -34.11 -1.54
N TRP A 126 7.91 -33.51 -1.02
CA TRP A 126 6.68 -33.25 -1.78
C TRP A 126 6.88 -32.23 -2.92
N LEU A 127 7.95 -31.43 -2.87
CA LEU A 127 8.32 -30.51 -3.95
C LEU A 127 8.59 -31.24 -5.27
N SER A 128 9.06 -32.48 -5.23
CA SER A 128 9.37 -33.26 -6.43
C SER A 128 8.24 -34.20 -6.87
N SER A 129 7.26 -34.46 -6.00
CA SER A 129 6.21 -35.48 -6.24
C SER A 129 4.85 -34.92 -6.61
N SER A 130 4.67 -33.60 -6.56
CA SER A 130 3.40 -32.94 -6.85
C SER A 130 3.57 -31.75 -7.79
N LYS A 131 2.47 -31.34 -8.43
CA LYS A 131 2.42 -30.06 -9.13
C LYS A 131 2.41 -28.93 -8.10
N LEU A 132 2.97 -27.78 -8.47
CA LEU A 132 3.30 -26.70 -7.58
C LEU A 132 2.68 -25.38 -8.01
N VAL A 133 2.57 -24.49 -7.04
CA VAL A 133 2.28 -23.06 -7.17
C VAL A 133 3.48 -22.30 -6.64
N VAL A 134 3.88 -21.24 -7.32
CA VAL A 134 4.92 -20.32 -6.85
C VAL A 134 4.46 -18.88 -6.98
N LYS A 135 4.68 -18.10 -5.93
CA LYS A 135 4.30 -16.68 -5.86
C LYS A 135 5.25 -15.89 -4.95
N PRO A 136 5.51 -14.60 -5.20
CA PRO A 136 6.25 -13.75 -4.27
C PRO A 136 5.56 -13.66 -2.90
N ASP A 137 6.37 -13.64 -1.85
CA ASP A 137 5.92 -13.54 -0.45
C ASP A 137 6.57 -12.34 0.24
N MET A 138 6.11 -11.14 -0.11
CA MET A 138 6.70 -9.85 0.29
C MET A 138 5.66 -8.78 0.63
N LEU A 139 4.56 -9.19 1.29
CA LEU A 139 3.51 -8.29 1.79
C LEU A 139 2.81 -7.38 0.76
N PHE A 140 2.67 -7.83 -0.49
CA PHE A 140 1.82 -7.14 -1.46
C PHE A 140 0.73 -8.06 -2.02
N GLY A 141 -0.47 -7.50 -2.18
CA GLY A 141 -1.66 -8.23 -2.62
C GLY A 141 -1.75 -8.40 -4.13
N LYS A 142 -2.87 -8.96 -4.59
CA LYS A 142 -3.28 -9.05 -6.02
C LYS A 142 -2.22 -9.63 -6.96
N ARG A 143 -1.36 -10.51 -6.43
CA ARG A 143 -0.26 -11.19 -7.15
C ARG A 143 -0.75 -11.90 -8.41
N GLY A 144 -1.92 -12.54 -8.35
CA GLY A 144 -2.54 -13.21 -9.49
C GLY A 144 -2.86 -12.27 -10.64
N LYS A 145 -3.47 -11.11 -10.33
CA LYS A 145 -3.76 -10.05 -11.31
C LYS A 145 -2.48 -9.46 -11.92
N SER A 146 -1.40 -9.38 -11.12
CA SER A 146 -0.09 -8.91 -11.56
C SER A 146 0.73 -9.91 -12.39
N GLY A 147 0.22 -11.12 -12.66
CA GLY A 147 0.97 -12.16 -13.38
C GLY A 147 2.18 -12.69 -12.60
N LEU A 148 2.17 -12.53 -11.27
CA LEU A 148 3.24 -12.93 -10.35
C LEU A 148 2.93 -14.27 -9.66
N VAL A 149 1.85 -14.94 -10.02
CA VAL A 149 1.52 -16.29 -9.56
C VAL A 149 1.63 -17.23 -10.75
N ALA A 150 2.43 -18.29 -10.60
CA ALA A 150 2.44 -19.39 -11.55
C ALA A 150 1.84 -20.64 -10.90
N LEU A 151 0.97 -21.31 -11.64
CA LEU A 151 0.17 -22.43 -11.17
C LEU A 151 0.52 -23.70 -11.96
N ASN A 152 0.27 -24.86 -11.35
CA ASN A 152 0.38 -26.17 -11.99
C ASN A 152 1.76 -26.44 -12.64
N LEU A 153 2.83 -26.02 -11.96
CA LEU A 153 4.21 -26.20 -12.40
C LEU A 153 4.82 -27.49 -11.85
N ASP A 154 5.81 -28.06 -12.52
CA ASP A 154 6.77 -28.94 -11.86
C ASP A 154 7.94 -28.15 -11.23
N LEU A 155 8.79 -28.84 -10.49
CA LEU A 155 9.91 -28.22 -9.77
C LEU A 155 10.92 -27.52 -10.68
N ALA A 156 11.17 -28.06 -11.88
CA ALA A 156 12.09 -27.45 -12.84
C ALA A 156 11.54 -26.11 -13.34
N GLN A 157 10.24 -26.08 -13.65
CA GLN A 157 9.53 -24.87 -14.05
C GLN A 157 9.46 -23.84 -12.91
N VAL A 158 9.29 -24.27 -11.65
CA VAL A 158 9.38 -23.38 -10.48
C VAL A 158 10.77 -22.78 -10.36
N SER A 159 11.83 -23.58 -10.51
CA SER A 159 13.22 -23.09 -10.48
C SER A 159 13.47 -22.03 -11.56
N GLU A 160 12.98 -22.26 -12.77
CA GLU A 160 13.06 -21.29 -13.87
C GLU A 160 12.28 -20.01 -13.57
N PHE A 161 11.05 -20.13 -13.05
CA PHE A 161 10.21 -19.00 -12.68
C PHE A 161 10.86 -18.10 -11.62
N VAL A 162 11.45 -18.71 -10.58
CA VAL A 162 12.17 -18.02 -9.50
C VAL A 162 13.43 -17.36 -10.05
N LYS A 163 14.30 -18.11 -10.75
CA LYS A 163 15.53 -17.56 -11.35
C LYS A 163 15.27 -16.37 -12.27
N ALA A 164 14.16 -16.42 -13.02
CA ALA A 164 13.79 -15.35 -13.94
C ALA A 164 13.31 -14.07 -13.24
N ARG A 165 13.01 -14.08 -11.94
CA ARG A 165 12.40 -12.95 -11.22
C ARG A 165 13.13 -12.54 -9.94
N LEU A 166 13.87 -13.44 -9.31
CA LEU A 166 14.65 -13.15 -8.11
C LEU A 166 15.65 -12.02 -8.39
N GLY A 167 15.71 -11.04 -7.50
CA GLY A 167 16.51 -9.82 -7.64
C GLY A 167 15.98 -8.80 -8.66
N LYS A 168 14.98 -9.14 -9.49
CA LYS A 168 14.43 -8.19 -10.47
C LYS A 168 13.46 -7.21 -9.82
N GLU A 169 13.59 -5.95 -10.18
CA GLU A 169 12.68 -4.91 -9.73
C GLU A 169 11.28 -5.09 -10.33
N VAL A 170 10.27 -5.02 -9.46
CA VAL A 170 8.88 -4.93 -9.86
C VAL A 170 8.31 -3.60 -9.38
N ASN A 171 7.64 -2.92 -10.31
CA ASN A 171 6.88 -1.71 -10.01
C ASN A 171 5.42 -2.09 -9.80
N THR A 172 4.91 -1.93 -8.58
CA THR A 172 3.51 -2.20 -8.26
C THR A 172 2.55 -1.15 -8.84
N ALA A 173 3.05 -0.02 -9.33
CA ALA A 173 2.27 0.99 -10.07
C ALA A 173 2.26 0.81 -11.59
N ALA A 174 3.10 -0.07 -12.17
CA ALA A 174 3.13 -0.31 -13.62
C ALA A 174 1.99 -1.23 -14.08
N MET A 175 0.77 -0.92 -13.66
CA MET A 175 -0.50 -1.47 -14.16
C MET A 175 -1.59 -0.39 -14.32
N VAL A 176 -1.22 0.90 -14.20
CA VAL A 176 -2.16 2.04 -14.34
C VAL A 176 -2.19 2.63 -15.76
N LEU A 177 -1.18 2.37 -16.61
CA LEU A 177 -1.07 2.99 -17.95
C LEU A 177 -2.04 2.42 -19.01
N CYS A 178 -2.67 1.27 -18.75
CA CYS A 178 -3.60 0.65 -19.71
C CYS A 178 -4.98 1.34 -19.73
N ILE A 179 -5.42 1.96 -18.62
CA ILE A 179 -6.74 2.63 -18.54
C ILE A 179 -6.77 3.87 -19.42
N THR A 180 -5.72 4.72 -19.35
CA THR A 180 -5.67 5.95 -20.13
C THR A 180 -5.68 5.65 -21.63
N ILE A 181 -5.12 4.52 -22.06
CA ILE A 181 -5.14 4.12 -23.47
C ILE A 181 -6.48 3.45 -23.84
N ARG A 182 -7.02 2.56 -22.99
CA ARG A 182 -8.29 1.86 -23.26
C ARG A 182 -9.50 2.79 -23.27
N VAL A 183 -9.63 3.68 -22.28
CA VAL A 183 -10.71 4.67 -22.23
C VAL A 183 -10.61 5.63 -23.41
N PHE A 184 -9.40 6.03 -23.79
CA PHE A 184 -9.17 6.90 -24.95
C PHE A 184 -9.53 6.20 -26.26
N TYR A 185 -9.15 4.93 -26.45
CA TYR A 185 -9.53 4.15 -27.64
C TYR A 185 -11.03 3.86 -27.69
N TRP A 186 -11.67 3.57 -26.55
CA TRP A 186 -13.10 3.32 -26.48
C TRP A 186 -13.92 4.59 -26.76
N TYR A 187 -13.52 5.74 -26.19
CA TYR A 187 -14.12 7.03 -26.52
C TYR A 187 -13.88 7.43 -27.98
N MET A 188 -12.70 7.13 -28.54
CA MET A 188 -12.40 7.39 -29.95
C MET A 188 -13.28 6.54 -30.86
N LEU A 189 -13.41 5.23 -30.61
CA LEU A 189 -14.27 4.32 -31.36
C LEU A 189 -15.75 4.68 -31.23
N TYR A 190 -16.21 5.00 -30.02
CA TYR A 190 -17.58 5.43 -29.74
C TYR A 190 -17.91 6.76 -30.44
N SER A 191 -16.97 7.72 -30.44
CA SER A 191 -17.12 9.00 -31.14
C SER A 191 -17.15 8.82 -32.67
N ILE A 192 -16.36 7.89 -33.22
CA ILE A 192 -16.39 7.54 -34.65
C ILE A 192 -17.72 6.86 -35.01
N LEU A 193 -18.24 5.98 -34.16
CA LEU A 193 -19.53 5.29 -34.34
C LEU A 193 -20.72 6.24 -34.26
N LEU A 194 -20.76 7.13 -33.26
CA LEU A 194 -21.79 8.18 -33.17
C LEU A 194 -21.74 9.14 -34.35
N TYR A 195 -20.54 9.52 -34.81
CA TYR A 195 -20.39 10.40 -35.97
C TYR A 195 -20.84 9.73 -37.28
N THR A 196 -20.69 8.40 -37.39
CA THR A 196 -21.16 7.63 -38.55
C THR A 196 -22.66 7.34 -38.50
N GLU A 197 -23.25 7.07 -37.34
CA GLU A 197 -24.71 6.96 -37.18
C GLU A 197 -25.42 8.29 -37.47
N TYR A 198 -24.85 9.41 -37.01
CA TYR A 198 -25.44 10.74 -37.21
C TYR A 198 -25.40 11.20 -38.68
N LYS A 199 -24.41 10.76 -39.47
CA LYS A 199 -24.29 11.15 -40.90
C LYS A 199 -25.00 10.22 -41.88
N PHE A 200 -25.24 8.95 -41.54
CA PHE A 200 -25.73 7.96 -42.51
C PHE A 200 -27.08 7.33 -42.16
N GLY A 201 -27.66 7.58 -40.97
CA GLY A 201 -29.07 7.32 -40.68
C GLY A 201 -29.57 5.87 -40.86
N LEU A 202 -28.69 4.88 -41.04
CA LEU A 202 -29.05 3.51 -41.41
C LEU A 202 -28.06 2.51 -40.79
N LEU A 203 -28.18 2.25 -39.49
CA LEU A 203 -27.68 1.03 -38.86
C LEU A 203 -28.48 0.75 -37.59
N ARG A 204 -29.31 -0.30 -37.60
CA ARG A 204 -29.86 -0.89 -36.38
C ARG A 204 -28.95 -2.04 -35.97
N VAL A 205 -28.16 -1.84 -34.92
CA VAL A 205 -27.36 -2.90 -34.30
C VAL A 205 -28.23 -3.62 -33.27
N LYS A 206 -28.53 -4.90 -33.49
CA LYS A 206 -29.11 -5.78 -32.45
C LYS A 206 -28.01 -6.69 -31.92
N TRP A 207 -27.80 -6.63 -30.61
CA TRP A 207 -26.85 -7.49 -29.90
C TRP A 207 -27.54 -8.80 -29.51
N THR A 208 -27.10 -9.90 -30.10
CA THR A 208 -27.30 -11.24 -29.54
C THR A 208 -26.00 -12.02 -29.71
N THR A 209 -25.37 -12.32 -28.56
CA THR A 209 -24.32 -13.33 -28.34
C THR A 209 -23.25 -13.49 -29.44
N PHE A 210 -22.10 -12.84 -29.21
CA PHE A 210 -20.76 -13.15 -29.76
C PHE A 210 -20.71 -13.75 -31.19
N LYS A 211 -21.28 -13.05 -32.17
CA LYS A 211 -20.83 -13.10 -33.58
C LYS A 211 -21.42 -11.94 -34.37
N LEU A 212 -20.57 -11.22 -35.12
CA LEU A 212 -21.00 -10.18 -36.04
C LEU A 212 -21.04 -10.77 -37.46
N ASP A 213 -22.24 -11.02 -38.00
CA ASP A 213 -22.45 -11.35 -39.40
C ASP A 213 -23.08 -10.15 -40.13
N LEU A 214 -22.43 -9.67 -41.18
CA LEU A 214 -22.90 -8.56 -42.02
C LEU A 214 -23.41 -9.10 -43.36
N THR A 215 -24.69 -8.85 -43.70
CA THR A 215 -25.25 -9.15 -45.02
C THR A 215 -25.86 -7.90 -45.64
N PHE A 216 -25.45 -7.56 -46.87
CA PHE A 216 -25.98 -6.43 -47.64
C PHE A 216 -27.06 -6.91 -48.64
N ARG A 217 -28.23 -6.26 -48.67
CA ARG A 217 -29.19 -6.32 -49.78
C ARG A 217 -29.52 -4.90 -50.24
N GLY A 218 -29.14 -4.56 -51.46
CA GLY A 218 -29.54 -3.32 -52.11
C GLY A 218 -30.75 -3.51 -53.02
N LYS A 219 -31.61 -2.49 -53.10
CA LYS A 219 -32.38 -2.17 -54.30
C LYS A 219 -32.54 -0.65 -54.39
N HIS A 220 -32.20 -0.14 -55.55
CA HIS A 220 -32.19 1.26 -55.97
C HIS A 220 -33.51 1.63 -56.67
N ASN A 221 -33.74 2.95 -56.77
CA ASN A 221 -34.60 3.72 -57.70
C ASN A 221 -36.08 3.90 -57.25
N ASN A 222 -36.69 5.10 -57.25
CA ASN A 222 -36.51 6.32 -58.07
C ASN A 222 -37.15 7.59 -57.41
N TYR A 223 -36.47 8.76 -57.56
CA TYR A 223 -36.92 10.18 -57.76
C TYR A 223 -38.01 10.82 -56.83
N ASP A 224 -38.01 12.10 -56.40
CA ASP A 224 -37.44 13.38 -56.91
C ASP A 224 -37.07 14.42 -55.80
N GLU A 225 -36.04 15.22 -56.14
CA GLU A 225 -35.60 16.59 -55.78
C GLU A 225 -36.01 17.35 -54.49
N LEU A 226 -34.99 17.80 -53.71
CA LEU A 226 -34.54 19.21 -53.63
C LEU A 226 -33.35 19.40 -52.65
N GLY A 227 -32.26 20.01 -53.13
CA GLY A 227 -31.22 20.65 -52.31
C GLY A 227 -29.76 20.30 -52.66
N TYR A 228 -29.14 21.06 -53.57
CA TYR A 228 -27.70 20.99 -53.88
C TYR A 228 -26.88 21.90 -52.97
N ILE A 229 -25.78 21.39 -52.39
CA ILE A 229 -24.56 22.17 -52.09
C ILE A 229 -23.34 21.37 -52.58
N TYR A 230 -22.57 22.00 -53.45
CA TYR A 230 -21.31 21.55 -54.02
C TYR A 230 -20.22 21.31 -52.96
N ILE A 231 -19.54 20.16 -53.02
CA ILE A 231 -18.20 19.99 -52.43
C ILE A 231 -17.21 19.78 -53.58
N CYS A 232 -16.28 20.72 -53.71
CA CYS A 232 -15.13 20.66 -54.60
C CYS A 232 -14.14 19.56 -54.11
N PRO A 233 -13.57 18.74 -55.01
CA PRO A 233 -12.82 17.53 -54.66
C PRO A 233 -11.33 17.82 -54.49
N CYS A 234 -10.68 17.21 -53.50
CA CYS A 234 -9.25 16.84 -53.53
C CYS A 234 -8.91 16.05 -52.25
N ILE A 235 -9.04 14.72 -52.32
CA ILE A 235 -8.04 13.71 -51.89
C ILE A 235 -8.70 12.35 -52.19
N ASP A 236 -8.22 11.74 -53.27
CA ASP A 236 -8.56 10.39 -53.70
C ASP A 236 -7.99 9.37 -52.71
N MET A 237 -8.81 8.99 -51.72
CA MET A 237 -8.50 7.93 -50.76
C MET A 237 -8.80 6.52 -51.32
N HIS A 238 -9.22 6.43 -52.59
CA HIS A 238 -9.62 5.18 -53.24
C HIS A 238 -8.41 4.44 -53.86
N SER A 239 -7.31 5.15 -54.11
CA SER A 239 -6.04 4.59 -54.61
C SER A 239 -5.14 4.04 -53.49
N TYR A 240 -5.23 4.56 -52.26
CA TYR A 240 -4.39 4.10 -51.12
C TYR A 240 -4.80 2.71 -50.59
N PHE A 241 -6.09 2.38 -50.61
CA PHE A 241 -6.59 1.11 -50.06
C PHE A 241 -6.58 -0.07 -51.04
N ARG A 242 -6.36 0.17 -52.34
CA ARG A 242 -6.22 -0.93 -53.33
C ARG A 242 -4.83 -1.55 -53.38
N SER A 243 -3.77 -0.83 -52.99
CA SER A 243 -2.39 -1.32 -53.07
C SER A 243 -1.90 -2.09 -51.83
N ASN A 244 -2.67 -2.14 -50.74
CA ASN A 244 -2.22 -2.75 -49.47
C ASN A 244 -3.13 -3.86 -48.90
N ARG A 245 -3.91 -4.55 -49.75
CA ARG A 245 -4.75 -5.70 -49.32
C ARG A 245 -4.00 -6.88 -48.70
N ARG A 246 -2.66 -6.96 -48.80
CA ARG A 246 -1.83 -7.98 -48.14
C ARG A 246 -1.18 -7.56 -46.82
N LYS A 247 -1.37 -6.31 -46.36
CA LYS A 247 -0.84 -5.82 -45.07
C LYS A 247 -1.91 -5.63 -43.99
N ALA A 248 -3.20 -5.68 -44.34
CA ALA A 248 -4.29 -5.48 -43.38
C ALA A 248 -4.69 -6.78 -42.63
N THR A 249 -4.49 -7.95 -43.24
CA THR A 249 -4.73 -9.25 -42.60
C THR A 249 -3.64 -9.63 -41.59
N THR A 250 -2.39 -9.22 -41.82
CA THR A 250 -1.30 -9.38 -40.83
C THR A 250 -1.43 -8.45 -39.63
N GLY A 251 -2.12 -7.31 -39.75
CA GLY A 251 -2.36 -6.38 -38.65
C GLY A 251 -3.41 -6.84 -37.65
N VAL A 252 -4.47 -7.53 -38.11
CA VAL A 252 -5.53 -8.03 -37.21
C VAL A 252 -5.07 -9.28 -36.47
N GLU A 253 -4.33 -10.18 -37.13
CA GLU A 253 -3.75 -11.35 -36.47
C GLU A 253 -2.64 -10.96 -35.48
N SER A 254 -1.78 -9.99 -35.79
CA SER A 254 -0.79 -9.48 -34.83
C SER A 254 -1.42 -8.65 -33.71
N CYS A 255 -2.54 -7.94 -33.94
CA CYS A 255 -3.30 -7.32 -32.86
C CYS A 255 -3.98 -8.37 -31.96
N ILE A 256 -4.51 -9.47 -32.50
CA ILE A 256 -5.06 -10.58 -31.70
C ILE A 256 -3.95 -11.28 -30.92
N GLN A 257 -2.75 -11.43 -31.49
CA GLN A 257 -1.58 -12.00 -30.81
C GLN A 257 -1.08 -11.07 -29.69
N ILE A 258 -1.02 -9.74 -29.93
CA ILE A 258 -0.70 -8.73 -28.91
C ILE A 258 -1.77 -8.66 -27.80
N ILE A 259 -3.05 -8.85 -28.13
CA ILE A 259 -4.14 -8.91 -27.15
C ILE A 259 -4.09 -10.21 -26.33
N SER A 260 -3.61 -11.32 -26.90
CA SER A 260 -3.39 -12.57 -26.17
C SER A 260 -2.16 -12.54 -25.24
N GLU A 261 -1.16 -11.72 -25.56
CA GLU A 261 0.08 -11.57 -24.78
C GLU A 261 0.06 -10.40 -23.76
N SER A 262 -0.98 -9.55 -23.77
CA SER A 262 -1.11 -8.39 -22.87
C SER A 262 -2.27 -8.49 -21.87
N LYS A 263 -2.45 -9.66 -21.24
CA LYS A 263 -3.19 -9.78 -19.97
C LYS A 263 -2.42 -9.08 -18.84
N LYS A 264 -2.47 -7.75 -18.80
CA LYS A 264 -2.08 -6.96 -17.63
C LYS A 264 -3.34 -6.35 -17.02
N TYR A 265 -3.81 -7.00 -15.96
CA TYR A 265 -4.95 -6.58 -15.15
C TYR A 265 -4.62 -5.32 -14.35
N GLU A 266 -5.63 -4.51 -14.08
CA GLU A 266 -5.51 -3.26 -13.35
C GLU A 266 -5.38 -3.55 -11.85
N VAL A 267 -4.40 -2.91 -11.21
CA VAL A 267 -4.28 -2.88 -9.75
C VAL A 267 -3.72 -1.53 -9.32
N GLU A 268 -4.45 -0.81 -8.48
CA GLU A 268 -3.93 0.35 -7.76
C GLU A 268 -3.04 -0.15 -6.61
N MET A 269 -1.72 -0.05 -6.76
CA MET A 269 -0.79 -0.33 -5.66
C MET A 269 0.36 0.68 -5.62
N GLY A 270 0.27 1.60 -4.67
CA GLY A 270 1.36 2.19 -3.88
C GLY A 270 2.50 2.98 -4.55
N GLY A 271 2.71 2.92 -5.87
CA GLY A 271 3.87 3.60 -6.49
C GLY A 271 5.23 2.95 -6.20
N CYS A 272 5.27 1.89 -5.39
CA CYS A 272 6.52 1.33 -4.86
C CYS A 272 7.24 0.45 -5.88
N LYS A 273 8.57 0.56 -5.91
CA LYS A 273 9.46 -0.30 -6.68
C LYS A 273 10.39 -1.01 -5.72
N GLY A 274 10.63 -2.29 -5.97
CA GLY A 274 11.60 -3.07 -5.21
C GLY A 274 11.95 -4.39 -5.89
N PRO A 275 13.11 -4.98 -5.59
CA PRO A 275 13.47 -6.30 -6.08
C PRO A 275 12.57 -7.38 -5.45
N ILE A 276 12.24 -8.43 -6.19
CA ILE A 276 11.66 -9.64 -5.59
C ILE A 276 12.77 -10.46 -4.94
N THR A 277 12.74 -10.64 -3.63
CA THR A 277 13.78 -11.38 -2.88
C THR A 277 13.29 -12.66 -2.24
N THR A 278 11.98 -12.89 -2.19
CA THR A 278 11.39 -14.06 -1.51
C THR A 278 10.16 -14.56 -2.24
N PHE A 279 10.09 -15.88 -2.40
CA PHE A 279 8.95 -16.63 -2.91
C PHE A 279 8.45 -17.62 -1.87
N ILE A 280 7.18 -17.99 -2.00
CA ILE A 280 6.57 -19.15 -1.37
C ILE A 280 6.20 -20.15 -2.47
N VAL A 281 6.50 -21.43 -2.22
CA VAL A 281 6.20 -22.57 -3.08
C VAL A 281 5.27 -23.52 -2.32
N GLU A 282 4.21 -23.96 -2.98
CA GLU A 282 3.13 -24.74 -2.37
C GLU A 282 2.61 -25.80 -3.34
N PRO A 283 1.98 -26.89 -2.88
CA PRO A 283 1.30 -27.81 -3.78
C PRO A 283 0.16 -27.12 -4.54
N PHE A 284 0.06 -27.42 -5.83
CA PHE A 284 -1.12 -27.09 -6.62
C PHE A 284 -2.28 -27.98 -6.19
N VAL A 285 -3.38 -27.35 -5.79
CA VAL A 285 -4.61 -28.02 -5.37
C VAL A 285 -5.64 -27.82 -6.47
N PRO A 286 -6.00 -28.85 -7.26
CA PRO A 286 -7.14 -28.76 -8.19
C PRO A 286 -8.44 -28.59 -7.39
N HIS A 287 -9.23 -27.58 -7.73
CA HIS A 287 -10.49 -27.28 -7.04
C HIS A 287 -11.43 -26.50 -7.95
N ASN A 288 -12.71 -26.47 -7.59
CA ASN A 288 -13.76 -25.71 -8.29
C ASN A 288 -14.29 -24.54 -7.46
N ASP A 289 -14.29 -24.69 -6.13
CA ASP A 289 -14.91 -23.73 -5.21
C ASP A 289 -13.85 -23.02 -4.38
N GLU A 290 -14.01 -21.70 -4.23
CA GLU A 290 -13.13 -20.85 -3.44
C GLU A 290 -13.95 -20.13 -2.37
N PHE A 291 -13.48 -20.16 -1.14
CA PHE A 291 -14.12 -19.56 0.03
C PHE A 291 -13.24 -18.45 0.61
N TYR A 292 -13.88 -17.59 1.39
CA TYR A 292 -13.24 -16.49 2.10
C TYR A 292 -13.54 -16.58 3.59
N ILE A 293 -12.51 -16.41 4.43
CA ILE A 293 -12.67 -16.18 5.87
C ILE A 293 -11.69 -15.12 6.34
N ASN A 294 -12.14 -14.27 7.26
CA ASN A 294 -11.32 -13.22 7.86
C ASN A 294 -11.70 -13.03 9.33
N ILE A 295 -10.71 -12.86 10.20
CA ILE A 295 -10.86 -12.54 11.61
C ILE A 295 -10.04 -11.28 11.90
N VAL A 296 -10.68 -10.24 12.44
CA VAL A 296 -10.06 -8.95 12.73
C VAL A 296 -10.28 -8.56 14.19
N SER A 297 -9.22 -8.19 14.88
CA SER A 297 -9.27 -7.68 16.25
C SER A 297 -9.69 -6.20 16.30
N GLU A 298 -10.72 -5.93 17.08
CA GLU A 298 -11.31 -4.61 17.30
C GLU A 298 -11.23 -4.21 18.78
N ARG A 299 -11.59 -2.96 19.09
CA ARG A 299 -11.51 -2.42 20.46
C ARG A 299 -12.35 -3.22 21.48
N LEU A 300 -13.54 -3.67 21.07
CA LEU A 300 -14.53 -4.29 21.95
C LEU A 300 -14.74 -5.78 21.69
N GLY A 301 -13.91 -6.41 20.86
CA GLY A 301 -14.11 -7.78 20.43
C GLY A 301 -13.36 -8.12 19.14
N CYS A 302 -13.87 -9.09 18.39
CA CYS A 302 -13.37 -9.41 17.06
C CYS A 302 -14.51 -9.55 16.05
N SER A 303 -14.26 -9.13 14.82
CA SER A 303 -15.15 -9.34 13.70
C SER A 303 -14.71 -10.58 12.93
N ILE A 304 -15.66 -11.48 12.65
CA ILE A 304 -15.43 -12.71 11.90
C ILE A 304 -16.29 -12.64 10.64
N SER A 305 -15.66 -12.73 9.48
CA SER A 305 -16.32 -12.63 8.18
C SER A 305 -16.13 -13.92 7.37
N PHE A 306 -17.15 -14.32 6.62
CA PHE A 306 -17.14 -15.51 5.77
C PHE A 306 -17.87 -15.27 4.45
N SER A 307 -17.40 -15.89 3.35
CA SER A 307 -18.12 -15.94 2.07
C SER A 307 -17.90 -17.26 1.32
N GLU A 308 -18.93 -17.68 0.59
CA GLU A 308 -18.88 -18.79 -0.39
C GLU A 308 -18.22 -18.41 -1.70
N CYS A 309 -17.95 -17.12 -1.92
CA CYS A 309 -17.34 -16.60 -3.13
C CYS A 309 -16.02 -15.91 -2.77
N GLY A 310 -14.98 -16.72 -2.55
CA GLY A 310 -13.60 -16.26 -2.35
C GLY A 310 -12.90 -15.89 -3.66
N GLY A 311 -11.58 -15.69 -3.58
CA GLY A 311 -10.73 -15.58 -4.75
C GLY A 311 -10.41 -14.15 -5.18
N ILE A 312 -9.86 -14.04 -6.39
CA ILE A 312 -9.36 -12.77 -6.95
C ILE A 312 -10.46 -11.76 -7.28
N ASP A 313 -11.70 -12.22 -7.43
CA ASP A 313 -12.84 -11.41 -7.90
C ASP A 313 -13.79 -11.00 -6.77
N ILE A 314 -13.46 -11.33 -5.52
CA ILE A 314 -14.25 -10.94 -4.34
C ILE A 314 -14.47 -9.42 -4.24
N GLU A 315 -13.55 -8.62 -4.81
CA GLU A 315 -13.60 -7.15 -4.82
C GLU A 315 -14.28 -6.56 -6.08
N GLU A 316 -14.41 -7.29 -7.20
CA GLU A 316 -14.88 -6.75 -8.50
C GLU A 316 -16.40 -6.75 -8.66
N ASN A 317 -17.13 -7.36 -7.72
CA ASN A 317 -18.59 -7.26 -7.64
C ASN A 317 -18.98 -5.89 -7.07
N GLY A 318 -18.93 -4.85 -7.91
CA GLY A 318 -19.13 -3.42 -7.63
C GLY A 318 -20.47 -2.99 -7.00
N THR A 319 -21.27 -3.93 -6.52
CA THR A 319 -22.33 -3.72 -5.54
C THR A 319 -21.97 -4.54 -4.31
N ARG A 320 -21.25 -3.93 -3.35
CA ARG A 320 -20.94 -4.39 -1.97
C ARG A 320 -21.09 -5.89 -1.71
N TYR A 321 -20.02 -6.59 -1.34
CA TYR A 321 -20.09 -7.64 -0.28
C TYR A 321 -21.29 -8.63 -0.37
N MET A 322 -21.83 -8.93 -1.57
CA MET A 322 -23.18 -9.55 -1.69
C MET A 322 -23.22 -11.02 -1.26
N GLY A 323 -22.12 -11.56 -0.73
CA GLY A 323 -22.06 -12.85 -0.06
C GLY A 323 -21.12 -12.90 1.15
N VAL A 324 -20.53 -11.77 1.58
CA VAL A 324 -19.68 -11.75 2.78
C VAL A 324 -20.57 -11.44 3.97
N LYS A 325 -20.67 -12.40 4.88
CA LYS A 325 -21.39 -12.24 6.14
C LYS A 325 -20.39 -11.97 7.24
N THR A 326 -20.74 -11.06 8.15
CA THR A 326 -19.89 -10.70 9.27
C THR A 326 -20.67 -10.80 10.56
N ILE A 327 -20.05 -11.37 11.59
CA ILE A 327 -20.51 -11.36 12.97
C ILE A 327 -19.49 -10.64 13.83
N PHE A 328 -19.95 -10.06 14.93
CA PHE A 328 -19.11 -9.46 15.94
C PHE A 328 -19.15 -10.31 17.22
N LEU A 329 -17.98 -10.70 17.71
CA LEU A 329 -17.83 -11.43 18.96
C LEU A 329 -17.25 -10.48 20.03
N PRO A 330 -18.04 -10.10 21.06
CA PRO A 330 -17.56 -9.20 22.10
C PRO A 330 -16.42 -9.80 22.94
N THR A 331 -15.56 -8.94 23.48
CA THR A 331 -14.46 -9.35 24.37
C THR A 331 -14.98 -10.19 25.55
N GLY A 332 -14.30 -11.31 25.83
CA GLY A 332 -14.64 -12.21 26.92
C GLY A 332 -15.77 -13.20 26.59
N VAL A 333 -16.39 -13.10 25.41
CA VAL A 333 -17.39 -14.07 24.94
C VAL A 333 -16.69 -15.14 24.11
N SER A 334 -16.94 -16.40 24.44
CA SER A 334 -16.47 -17.53 23.63
C SER A 334 -17.34 -17.70 22.38
N LEU A 335 -16.69 -17.88 21.23
CA LEU A 335 -17.40 -18.19 19.99
C LEU A 335 -18.11 -19.54 20.12
N ASN A 336 -19.40 -19.57 19.80
CA ASN A 336 -20.24 -20.75 19.88
C ASN A 336 -21.13 -20.89 18.64
N GLN A 337 -21.90 -21.97 18.58
CA GLN A 337 -22.73 -22.27 17.41
C GLN A 337 -23.81 -21.22 17.13
N GLU A 338 -24.43 -20.66 18.17
CA GLU A 338 -25.48 -19.65 18.04
C GLU A 338 -24.93 -18.36 17.45
N ILE A 339 -23.74 -17.94 17.92
CA ILE A 339 -23.05 -16.75 17.43
C ILE A 339 -22.55 -16.96 15.99
N CYS A 340 -22.11 -18.16 15.63
CA CYS A 340 -21.72 -18.50 14.25
C CYS A 340 -22.89 -18.69 13.30
N ALA A 341 -24.11 -18.95 13.81
CA ALA A 341 -25.28 -19.30 13.00
C ALA A 341 -25.53 -18.31 11.84
N PRO A 342 -25.43 -16.98 12.01
CA PRO A 342 -25.64 -16.03 10.91
C PRO A 342 -24.67 -16.23 9.74
N LEU A 343 -23.41 -16.63 10.02
CA LEU A 343 -22.42 -16.91 8.96
C LEU A 343 -22.83 -18.11 8.12
N VAL A 344 -23.44 -19.12 8.74
CA VAL A 344 -23.66 -20.45 8.14
C VAL A 344 -25.08 -20.76 7.70
N ALA A 345 -26.06 -19.96 8.14
CA ALA A 345 -27.47 -20.31 8.04
C ALA A 345 -28.01 -20.53 6.61
N THR A 346 -27.32 -20.00 5.59
CA THR A 346 -27.73 -20.14 4.18
C THR A 346 -26.81 -21.06 3.38
N LEU A 347 -25.82 -21.67 4.03
CA LEU A 347 -24.82 -22.50 3.38
C LEU A 347 -25.35 -23.93 3.21
N PRO A 348 -24.96 -24.65 2.15
CA PRO A 348 -25.16 -26.10 2.06
C PRO A 348 -24.60 -26.80 3.31
N LEU A 349 -25.21 -27.93 3.74
CA LEU A 349 -24.80 -28.63 4.96
C LEU A 349 -23.28 -28.93 4.99
N GLU A 350 -22.72 -29.34 3.86
CA GLU A 350 -21.31 -29.67 3.70
C GLU A 350 -20.39 -28.48 4.03
N VAL A 351 -20.80 -27.26 3.67
CA VAL A 351 -20.07 -26.02 3.95
C VAL A 351 -20.39 -25.48 5.35
N SER A 352 -21.64 -25.58 5.78
CA SER A 352 -22.08 -25.21 7.13
C SER A 352 -21.32 -26.00 8.21
N LEU A 353 -21.01 -27.28 7.97
CA LEU A 353 -20.27 -28.12 8.92
C LEU A 353 -18.81 -27.68 9.13
N LEU A 354 -18.24 -26.87 8.23
CA LEU A 354 -16.88 -26.32 8.34
C LEU A 354 -16.80 -25.07 9.24
N VAL A 355 -17.95 -24.49 9.53
CA VAL A 355 -18.05 -23.25 10.30
C VAL A 355 -18.88 -23.48 11.58
N SER A 356 -19.68 -24.54 11.64
CA SER A 356 -20.54 -24.89 12.79
C SER A 356 -20.00 -26.00 13.71
N ILE A 357 -20.52 -26.06 14.95
CA ILE A 357 -20.32 -27.17 15.89
C ILE A 357 -21.46 -28.20 15.69
N PRO A 358 -21.20 -29.49 15.48
CA PRO A 358 -22.27 -30.48 15.41
C PRO A 358 -22.91 -30.73 16.79
N LYS A 359 -24.24 -30.81 16.85
CA LYS A 359 -25.04 -31.01 18.07
C LYS A 359 -24.88 -32.40 18.72
N ASN A 360 -24.39 -33.41 17.99
CA ASN A 360 -24.22 -34.79 18.48
C ASN A 360 -22.88 -35.37 18.01
N VAL A 361 -21.92 -35.55 18.93
CA VAL A 361 -20.52 -35.95 18.64
C VAL A 361 -20.34 -37.48 18.62
N LEU A 362 -21.30 -38.24 18.06
CA LEU A 362 -21.24 -39.73 18.13
C LEU A 362 -21.43 -40.48 16.81
N SER A 363 -21.58 -39.83 15.65
CA SER A 363 -21.81 -40.58 14.39
C SER A 363 -21.17 -40.00 13.12
N MET A 364 -20.16 -39.12 13.22
CA MET A 364 -19.37 -38.70 12.05
C MET A 364 -17.88 -38.86 12.32
N ASN A 365 -17.14 -39.36 11.31
CA ASN A 365 -15.70 -39.58 11.36
C ASN A 365 -14.98 -38.33 11.91
N LYS A 366 -14.10 -38.54 12.90
CA LYS A 366 -13.29 -37.51 13.56
C LYS A 366 -12.35 -36.74 12.63
N GLU A 367 -12.24 -37.12 11.37
CA GLU A 367 -11.17 -36.69 10.45
C GLU A 367 -11.48 -35.44 9.60
N VAL A 368 -12.69 -34.87 9.64
CA VAL A 368 -13.11 -33.81 8.69
C VAL A 368 -13.74 -32.60 9.37
N GLN A 369 -13.03 -31.94 10.31
CA GLN A 369 -13.57 -30.74 10.97
C GLN A 369 -12.57 -29.59 10.98
N PHE A 370 -12.48 -28.88 9.84
CA PHE A 370 -12.17 -27.46 9.92
C PHE A 370 -13.29 -26.79 10.71
N LYS A 371 -12.95 -25.98 11.71
CA LYS A 371 -13.95 -25.15 12.40
C LYS A 371 -13.42 -23.74 12.51
N ALA A 372 -14.21 -22.77 12.05
CA ALA A 372 -13.96 -21.36 12.30
C ALA A 372 -13.69 -21.05 13.79
N ILE A 373 -14.26 -21.85 14.70
CA ILE A 373 -14.01 -21.78 16.14
C ILE A 373 -12.58 -22.18 16.53
N HIS A 374 -12.04 -23.26 15.96
CA HIS A 374 -10.65 -23.64 16.23
C HIS A 374 -9.68 -22.59 15.69
N LEU A 375 -9.96 -22.07 14.48
CA LEU A 375 -9.18 -20.98 13.90
C LEU A 375 -9.25 -19.71 14.75
N HIS A 376 -10.43 -19.35 15.24
CA HIS A 376 -10.61 -18.21 16.14
C HIS A 376 -9.85 -18.39 17.47
N VAL A 377 -9.93 -19.58 18.08
CA VAL A 377 -9.16 -19.90 19.30
C VAL A 377 -7.67 -19.78 19.04
N GLU A 378 -7.19 -20.20 17.87
CA GLU A 378 -5.80 -20.07 17.46
C GLU A 378 -5.38 -18.62 17.24
N VAL A 379 -6.21 -17.81 16.57
CA VAL A 379 -5.99 -16.37 16.39
C VAL A 379 -5.80 -15.68 17.73
N ILE A 380 -6.64 -15.98 18.72
CA ILE A 380 -6.49 -15.44 20.07
C ILE A 380 -5.23 -15.98 20.76
N ASP A 381 -5.01 -17.30 20.71
CA ASP A 381 -3.91 -17.96 21.43
C ASP A 381 -2.52 -17.53 20.95
N LEU A 382 -2.42 -17.15 19.67
CA LEU A 382 -1.19 -16.67 19.03
C LEU A 382 -1.10 -15.16 18.94
N ASP A 383 -2.06 -14.41 19.48
CA ASP A 383 -2.14 -12.93 19.42
C ASP A 383 -2.09 -12.38 17.97
N PHE A 384 -2.80 -13.04 17.06
CA PHE A 384 -3.14 -12.45 15.77
C PHE A 384 -4.11 -11.28 15.97
N THR A 385 -3.79 -10.15 15.34
CA THR A 385 -4.70 -9.00 15.27
C THR A 385 -5.50 -8.98 13.96
N PHE A 386 -5.04 -9.73 12.96
CA PHE A 386 -5.70 -9.94 11.69
C PHE A 386 -5.29 -11.31 11.13
N LEU A 387 -6.26 -12.08 10.62
CA LEU A 387 -6.00 -13.28 9.84
C LEU A 387 -7.04 -13.43 8.74
N GLU A 388 -6.60 -13.48 7.49
CA GLU A 388 -7.42 -13.68 6.31
C GLU A 388 -6.94 -14.92 5.54
N MET A 389 -7.88 -15.75 5.09
CA MET A 389 -7.64 -16.79 4.09
C MET A 389 -8.49 -16.49 2.86
N ASN A 390 -7.84 -16.09 1.76
CA ASN A 390 -8.54 -15.66 0.54
C ASN A 390 -7.76 -15.96 -0.76
N PRO A 391 -7.98 -17.11 -1.40
CA PRO A 391 -9.01 -18.11 -1.08
C PRO A 391 -8.51 -19.21 -0.15
N PHE A 392 -9.45 -19.93 0.45
CA PHE A 392 -9.25 -21.32 0.83
C PHE A 392 -10.25 -22.20 0.06
N THR A 393 -9.92 -23.47 -0.14
CA THR A 393 -10.80 -24.42 -0.84
C THR A 393 -11.02 -25.68 -0.01
N LEU A 394 -11.90 -26.56 -0.50
CA LEU A 394 -12.23 -27.83 0.11
C LEU A 394 -11.98 -28.96 -0.89
N VAL A 395 -11.18 -29.94 -0.48
CA VAL A 395 -10.97 -31.17 -1.23
C VAL A 395 -11.28 -32.34 -0.30
N ASP A 396 -12.25 -33.17 -0.69
CA ASP A 396 -12.76 -34.28 0.13
C ASP A 396 -13.18 -33.83 1.55
N GLY A 397 -13.81 -32.65 1.62
CA GLY A 397 -14.23 -32.01 2.88
C GLY A 397 -13.10 -31.44 3.74
N LYS A 398 -11.84 -31.55 3.32
CA LYS A 398 -10.68 -31.01 4.05
C LYS A 398 -10.33 -29.60 3.56
N PRO A 399 -10.03 -28.66 4.46
CA PRO A 399 -9.67 -27.29 4.10
C PRO A 399 -8.24 -27.18 3.56
N TYR A 400 -8.07 -26.38 2.52
CA TYR A 400 -6.77 -26.03 1.94
C TYR A 400 -6.67 -24.50 1.81
N PRO A 401 -5.96 -23.81 2.73
CA PRO A 401 -5.69 -22.38 2.62
C PRO A 401 -4.74 -22.08 1.44
N LEU A 402 -5.27 -21.54 0.35
CA LEU A 402 -4.50 -21.25 -0.88
C LEU A 402 -3.78 -19.91 -0.80
N ASP A 403 -4.38 -18.93 -0.13
CA ASP A 403 -3.73 -17.68 0.26
C ASP A 403 -3.98 -17.38 1.73
N MET A 404 -2.99 -16.79 2.41
CA MET A 404 -3.13 -16.32 3.78
C MET A 404 -2.46 -14.96 3.98
N ARG A 405 -3.09 -14.12 4.79
CA ARG A 405 -2.51 -12.89 5.30
C ARG A 405 -2.68 -12.83 6.80
N GLY A 406 -1.62 -12.48 7.50
CA GLY A 406 -1.61 -12.42 8.96
C GLY A 406 -0.95 -11.14 9.48
N GLU A 407 -1.46 -10.64 10.59
CA GLU A 407 -0.82 -9.61 11.41
C GLU A 407 -0.80 -10.05 12.87
N LEU A 408 0.33 -9.89 13.54
CA LEU A 408 0.50 -10.21 14.95
C LEU A 408 0.61 -8.94 15.80
N ASP A 409 0.24 -9.03 17.07
CA ASP A 409 0.59 -8.02 18.07
C ASP A 409 2.04 -8.20 18.51
N ASP A 410 3.01 -7.53 17.89
CA ASP A 410 4.44 -7.74 18.16
C ASP A 410 4.83 -7.51 19.63
N THR A 411 4.04 -6.72 20.38
CA THR A 411 4.23 -6.52 21.82
C THR A 411 3.94 -7.79 22.63
N ALA A 412 3.24 -8.77 22.06
CA ALA A 412 3.01 -10.09 22.62
C ALA A 412 4.19 -11.07 22.43
N ALA A 413 5.27 -10.66 21.75
CA ALA A 413 6.44 -11.52 21.50
C ALA A 413 7.01 -12.14 22.79
N PHE A 414 7.07 -11.38 23.89
CA PHE A 414 7.62 -11.88 25.16
C PHE A 414 6.86 -13.07 25.75
N LYS A 415 5.55 -13.18 25.52
CA LYS A 415 4.72 -14.32 25.98
C LYS A 415 4.62 -15.43 24.93
N ASN A 416 4.76 -15.08 23.65
CA ASN A 416 4.62 -16.02 22.54
C ASN A 416 5.93 -16.52 21.94
N PHE A 417 7.10 -16.14 22.46
CA PHE A 417 8.41 -16.51 21.88
C PHE A 417 8.55 -18.01 21.57
N LYS A 418 8.03 -18.90 22.44
CA LYS A 418 8.03 -20.35 22.19
C LYS A 418 7.08 -20.79 21.09
N LYS A 419 5.95 -20.10 20.93
CA LYS A 419 4.92 -20.41 19.94
C LYS A 419 5.27 -19.85 18.56
N TRP A 420 5.77 -18.61 18.52
CA TRP A 420 6.11 -17.92 17.29
C TRP A 420 7.44 -18.39 16.70
N GLY A 421 8.37 -18.81 17.56
CA GLY A 421 9.74 -19.13 17.16
C GLY A 421 10.44 -17.90 16.61
N ASN A 422 11.27 -18.09 15.58
CA ASN A 422 11.99 -17.02 14.92
C ASN A 422 11.09 -16.38 13.85
N ILE A 423 10.14 -15.54 14.27
CA ILE A 423 9.30 -14.79 13.35
C ILE A 423 9.99 -13.50 12.87
N GLU A 424 9.88 -13.23 11.57
CA GLU A 424 10.34 -11.99 10.98
C GLU A 424 9.15 -11.06 10.71
N PHE A 425 9.31 -9.77 11.00
CA PHE A 425 8.35 -8.73 10.64
C PHE A 425 8.89 -7.94 9.44
N PRO A 426 8.60 -8.38 8.20
CA PRO A 426 9.14 -7.71 7.01
C PRO A 426 8.58 -6.30 6.86
N LEU A 427 9.40 -5.43 6.27
CA LEU A 427 8.98 -4.09 5.88
C LEU A 427 7.97 -4.13 4.72
N PRO A 428 7.17 -3.07 4.54
CA PRO A 428 6.36 -2.91 3.34
C PRO A 428 7.21 -3.02 2.07
N PHE A 429 6.63 -3.65 1.03
CA PHE A 429 7.32 -3.85 -0.24
C PHE A 429 7.90 -2.54 -0.81
N GLY A 430 9.13 -2.62 -1.31
CA GLY A 430 9.87 -1.47 -1.86
C GLY A 430 10.67 -0.68 -0.82
N ARG A 431 10.53 -0.99 0.48
CA ARG A 431 11.39 -0.44 1.52
C ARG A 431 12.44 -1.47 1.93
N VAL A 432 13.69 -1.03 1.98
CA VAL A 432 14.80 -1.77 2.58
C VAL A 432 15.40 -0.88 3.66
N MET A 433 15.61 -1.43 4.86
CA MET A 433 16.34 -0.71 5.90
C MET A 433 17.77 -0.48 5.43
N SER A 434 18.21 0.77 5.47
CA SER A 434 19.62 1.12 5.42
C SER A 434 20.37 0.56 6.63
N ALA A 435 21.69 0.39 6.52
CA ALA A 435 22.53 -0.05 7.63
C ALA A 435 22.35 0.83 8.89
N THR A 436 22.12 2.13 8.70
CA THR A 436 21.82 3.09 9.76
C THR A 436 20.47 2.85 10.42
N GLU A 437 19.41 2.55 9.66
CA GLU A 437 18.10 2.21 10.22
C GLU A 437 18.16 0.87 10.97
N SER A 438 18.84 -0.15 10.43
CA SER A 438 19.04 -1.44 11.11
C SER A 438 19.80 -1.30 12.42
N PHE A 439 20.81 -0.45 12.48
CA PHE A 439 21.55 -0.20 13.72
C PHE A 439 20.66 0.43 14.81
N ILE A 440 19.87 1.45 14.45
CA ILE A 440 18.94 2.09 15.39
C ILE A 440 17.84 1.12 15.83
N HIS A 441 17.32 0.32 14.90
CA HIS A 441 16.34 -0.73 15.22
C HIS A 441 16.90 -1.73 16.24
N GLY A 442 18.14 -2.17 16.07
CA GLY A 442 18.79 -3.06 17.04
C GLY A 442 19.12 -2.41 18.39
N LEU A 443 19.20 -1.07 18.48
CA LEU A 443 19.26 -0.35 19.76
C LEU A 443 17.90 -0.31 20.44
N ASP A 444 16.85 0.00 19.67
CA ASP A 444 15.45 0.06 20.12
C ASP A 444 14.99 -1.26 20.76
N GLU A 445 15.35 -2.40 20.18
CA GLU A 445 15.02 -3.74 20.72
C GLU A 445 15.69 -4.04 22.08
N LYS A 446 16.75 -3.31 22.43
CA LYS A 446 17.56 -3.57 23.64
C LYS A 446 17.31 -2.57 24.76
N THR A 447 16.47 -1.58 24.52
CA THR A 447 16.14 -0.53 25.50
C THR A 447 14.66 -0.56 25.87
N SER A 448 14.34 -0.03 27.04
CA SER A 448 12.95 0.27 27.43
C SER A 448 12.47 1.62 26.91
N ALA A 449 13.38 2.43 26.37
CA ALA A 449 13.07 3.64 25.64
C ALA A 449 12.51 3.31 24.24
N SER A 450 12.12 4.33 23.48
CA SER A 450 11.79 4.21 22.06
C SER A 450 12.78 5.01 21.24
N LEU A 451 13.40 4.36 20.26
CA LEU A 451 14.34 4.95 19.32
C LEU A 451 13.90 4.58 17.90
N LYS A 452 13.33 5.53 17.16
CA LYS A 452 12.92 5.29 15.76
C LYS A 452 13.65 6.25 14.84
N PHE A 453 14.15 5.71 13.73
CA PHE A 453 14.84 6.47 12.70
C PHE A 453 14.46 5.91 11.34
N THR A 454 14.15 6.79 10.38
CA THR A 454 13.83 6.42 9.01
C THR A 454 14.34 7.49 8.07
N VAL A 455 15.10 7.08 7.06
CA VAL A 455 15.60 8.01 6.03
C VAL A 455 14.51 8.18 4.98
N LEU A 456 14.12 9.44 4.72
CA LEU A 456 13.09 9.79 3.74
C LEU A 456 13.74 10.29 2.44
N ASN A 457 14.66 11.24 2.55
CA ASN A 457 15.42 11.79 1.44
C ASN A 457 16.89 11.98 1.86
N PRO A 458 17.82 11.09 1.44
CA PRO A 458 19.24 11.25 1.77
C PRO A 458 19.84 12.60 1.35
N LYS A 459 19.25 13.28 0.36
CA LYS A 459 19.67 14.60 -0.13
C LYS A 459 18.91 15.77 0.51
N GLY A 460 17.98 15.49 1.43
CA GLY A 460 17.22 16.53 2.12
C GLY A 460 18.15 17.46 2.89
N ARG A 461 17.80 18.76 2.94
CA ARG A 461 18.57 19.77 3.66
C ARG A 461 18.04 20.03 5.08
N ILE A 462 16.84 19.53 5.43
CA ILE A 462 16.27 19.62 6.77
C ILE A 462 16.28 18.25 7.42
N TRP A 463 17.01 18.12 8.52
CA TRP A 463 17.09 16.90 9.32
C TRP A 463 16.49 17.13 10.69
N THR A 464 15.92 16.09 11.29
CA THR A 464 15.23 16.17 12.57
C THR A 464 15.80 15.19 13.58
N MET A 465 15.86 15.62 14.83
CA MET A 465 16.19 14.80 16.00
C MET A 465 15.26 15.22 17.13
N VAL A 466 14.02 14.69 17.10
CA VAL A 466 12.93 15.19 17.94
C VAL A 466 12.64 14.21 19.05
N ALA A 467 12.48 14.71 20.28
CA ALA A 467 12.08 13.83 21.38
C ALA A 467 10.56 13.74 21.58
N GLY A 468 10.04 12.52 21.55
CA GLY A 468 8.62 12.19 21.70
C GLY A 468 7.92 11.89 20.38
N GLY A 469 7.31 10.70 20.25
CA GLY A 469 6.62 10.28 19.03
C GLY A 469 5.49 11.19 18.55
N GLY A 470 4.73 11.81 19.45
CA GLY A 470 3.72 12.82 19.04
C GLY A 470 4.35 14.11 18.53
N ALA A 471 5.47 14.52 19.13
CA ALA A 471 6.18 15.71 18.69
C ALA A 471 6.85 15.48 17.34
N SER A 472 7.53 14.35 17.11
CA SER A 472 8.20 14.06 15.83
C SER A 472 7.24 14.15 14.64
N VAL A 473 6.01 13.66 14.79
CA VAL A 473 4.96 13.81 13.77
C VAL A 473 4.63 15.29 13.54
N ILE A 474 4.35 16.05 14.60
CA ILE A 474 4.01 17.48 14.48
C ILE A 474 5.15 18.31 13.84
N TYR A 475 6.41 17.98 14.13
CA TYR A 475 7.56 18.63 13.49
C TYR A 475 7.64 18.32 12.00
N ALA A 476 7.46 17.05 11.61
CA ALA A 476 7.44 16.62 10.22
C ALA A 476 6.25 17.26 9.45
N ASP A 477 5.06 17.25 10.06
CA ASP A 477 3.85 17.89 9.52
C ASP A 477 4.08 19.38 9.31
N THR A 478 4.70 20.08 10.28
CA THR A 478 4.98 21.51 10.12
C THR A 478 5.91 21.80 8.93
N VAL A 479 6.97 20.99 8.74
CA VAL A 479 7.86 21.14 7.57
C VAL A 479 7.09 20.88 6.27
N GLY A 480 6.21 19.88 6.27
CA GLY A 480 5.34 19.56 5.13
C GLY A 480 4.33 20.64 4.80
N ASP A 481 3.61 21.16 5.81
CA ASP A 481 2.59 22.21 5.69
C ASP A 481 3.17 23.53 5.19
N LEU A 482 4.44 23.80 5.54
CA LEU A 482 5.19 24.94 5.02
C LEU A 482 5.70 24.73 3.58
N GLY A 483 5.46 23.56 2.97
CA GLY A 483 5.79 23.26 1.58
C GLY A 483 7.16 22.62 1.36
N PHE A 484 7.84 22.16 2.42
CA PHE A 484 9.22 21.67 2.37
C PHE A 484 9.34 20.16 2.65
N ALA A 485 8.27 19.39 2.45
CA ALA A 485 8.28 17.93 2.64
C ALA A 485 9.40 17.23 1.85
N SER A 486 9.71 17.70 0.63
CA SER A 486 10.78 17.14 -0.20
C SER A 486 12.19 17.41 0.33
N GLU A 487 12.36 18.40 1.22
CA GLU A 487 13.64 18.74 1.84
C GLU A 487 13.87 17.99 3.16
N LEU A 488 12.87 17.25 3.65
CA LEU A 488 12.95 16.50 4.90
C LEU A 488 13.79 15.23 4.70
N GLY A 489 14.94 15.18 5.36
CA GLY A 489 15.89 14.08 5.22
C GLY A 489 15.45 12.80 5.91
N ASN A 490 14.75 12.92 7.03
CA ASN A 490 14.37 11.80 7.87
C ASN A 490 13.08 12.04 8.66
N TYR A 491 12.48 10.93 9.11
CA TYR A 491 11.60 10.89 10.26
C TYR A 491 12.37 10.26 11.44
N ALA A 492 12.39 10.93 12.59
CA ALA A 492 13.17 10.53 13.74
C ALA A 492 12.47 10.86 15.05
N GLU A 493 12.47 9.90 15.98
CA GLU A 493 12.13 10.16 17.37
C GLU A 493 13.00 9.40 18.36
N TYR A 494 13.19 10.01 19.53
CA TYR A 494 13.66 9.32 20.73
C TYR A 494 12.77 9.67 21.93
N SER A 495 12.31 8.69 22.69
CA SER A 495 11.39 8.92 23.82
C SER A 495 11.45 7.80 24.86
N GLY A 496 10.66 7.89 25.94
CA GLY A 496 10.72 6.89 27.02
C GLY A 496 11.91 7.03 27.97
N ALA A 497 12.52 8.22 28.04
CA ALA A 497 13.70 8.52 28.86
C ALA A 497 14.93 7.64 28.58
N PRO A 498 15.46 7.67 27.34
CA PRO A 498 16.73 7.01 27.04
C PRO A 498 17.87 7.63 27.84
N ASN A 499 18.88 6.82 28.10
CA ASN A 499 20.09 7.24 28.80
C ASN A 499 21.05 8.03 27.88
N GLU A 500 22.09 8.61 28.46
CA GLU A 500 23.05 9.45 27.72
C GLU A 500 23.75 8.69 26.57
N GLU A 501 24.12 7.43 26.78
CA GLU A 501 24.85 6.64 25.78
C GLU A 501 23.94 6.21 24.63
N GLU A 502 22.69 5.84 24.90
CA GLU A 502 21.69 5.57 23.87
C GLU A 502 21.48 6.78 22.96
N VAL A 503 21.32 7.97 23.54
CA VAL A 503 21.14 9.21 22.78
C VAL A 503 22.41 9.59 22.02
N LEU A 504 23.61 9.32 22.56
CA LEU A 504 24.86 9.51 21.83
C LEU A 504 24.91 8.66 20.56
N GLN A 505 24.65 7.35 20.66
CA GLN A 505 24.65 6.46 19.50
C GLN A 505 23.58 6.87 18.48
N TYR A 506 22.39 7.26 18.95
CA TYR A 506 21.32 7.78 18.12
C TYR A 506 21.74 9.05 17.37
N ALA A 507 22.28 10.04 18.09
CA ALA A 507 22.69 11.32 17.53
C ALA A 507 23.85 11.17 16.52
N ARG A 508 24.78 10.23 16.73
CA ARG A 508 25.84 9.90 15.76
C ARG A 508 25.26 9.50 14.42
N VAL A 509 24.26 8.60 14.42
CA VAL A 509 23.61 8.14 13.19
C VAL A 509 22.89 9.30 12.48
N VAL A 510 22.10 10.09 13.21
CA VAL A 510 21.40 11.23 12.62
C VAL A 510 22.38 12.22 11.98
N ILE A 511 23.48 12.56 12.68
CA ILE A 511 24.49 13.49 12.18
C ILE A 511 25.24 12.90 10.98
N ASP A 512 25.62 11.62 11.02
CA ASP A 512 26.30 10.98 9.89
C ASP A 512 25.41 10.97 8.63
N CYS A 513 24.11 10.74 8.77
CA CYS A 513 23.17 10.86 7.64
C CYS A 513 23.01 12.31 7.17
N ALA A 514 22.85 13.26 8.11
CA ALA A 514 22.64 14.68 7.78
C ALA A 514 23.85 15.35 7.10
N THR A 515 25.04 14.78 7.28
CA THR A 515 26.32 15.29 6.77
C THR A 515 26.93 14.44 5.65
N ALA A 516 26.20 13.45 5.13
CA ALA A 516 26.71 12.50 4.14
C ALA A 516 27.07 13.13 2.78
N ASP A 517 26.42 14.24 2.40
CA ASP A 517 26.58 14.89 1.09
C ASP A 517 26.81 16.41 1.26
N PRO A 518 28.04 16.86 1.57
CA PRO A 518 28.35 18.28 1.74
C PRO A 518 28.47 18.97 0.37
N ASP A 519 27.32 19.40 -0.17
CA ASP A 519 27.17 20.06 -1.47
C ASP A 519 27.37 21.59 -1.42
N GLY A 520 27.89 22.11 -0.31
CA GLY A 520 28.11 23.55 -0.06
C GLY A 520 26.85 24.33 0.30
N GLN A 521 25.67 23.76 0.08
CA GLN A 521 24.40 24.38 0.45
C GLN A 521 24.20 24.37 1.97
N LYS A 522 23.50 25.38 2.50
CA LYS A 522 23.09 25.40 3.90
C LYS A 522 22.16 24.23 4.20
N ARG A 523 22.36 23.62 5.37
CA ARG A 523 21.54 22.54 5.91
C ARG A 523 21.09 22.90 7.32
N ALA A 524 19.96 22.36 7.75
CA ALA A 524 19.41 22.60 9.08
C ALA A 524 19.16 21.29 9.84
N LEU A 525 19.59 21.22 11.08
CA LEU A 525 19.27 20.15 12.04
C LEU A 525 18.33 20.70 13.12
N VAL A 526 17.12 20.15 13.17
CA VAL A 526 16.07 20.53 14.13
C VAL A 526 16.09 19.56 15.32
N VAL A 527 16.66 20.00 16.44
CA VAL A 527 16.72 19.26 17.70
C VAL A 527 15.56 19.69 18.60
N GLY A 528 14.42 19.03 18.43
CA GLY A 528 13.13 19.52 18.90
C GLY A 528 12.44 18.69 19.98
N GLY A 529 11.28 19.19 20.38
CA GLY A 529 10.19 18.37 20.90
C GLY A 529 9.35 19.06 21.98
N GLY A 530 8.42 18.28 22.52
CA GLY A 530 7.51 18.73 23.58
C GLY A 530 8.20 19.02 24.91
N ILE A 531 7.41 19.46 25.90
CA ILE A 531 7.87 19.57 27.28
C ILE A 531 7.84 18.16 27.87
N ALA A 532 9.01 17.61 28.21
CA ALA A 532 9.11 16.27 28.77
C ALA A 532 8.52 16.21 30.18
N ASN A 533 7.84 15.10 30.49
CA ASN A 533 7.28 14.85 31.83
C ASN A 533 8.35 14.31 32.80
N PHE A 534 9.16 13.34 32.34
CA PHE A 534 10.11 12.61 33.19
C PHE A 534 11.51 12.42 32.58
N THR A 535 11.69 12.66 31.27
CA THR A 535 13.00 12.56 30.63
C THR A 535 13.94 13.66 31.12
N ASP A 536 15.13 13.29 31.59
CA ASP A 536 16.19 14.24 31.93
C ASP A 536 16.77 14.88 30.66
N VAL A 537 16.43 16.15 30.43
CA VAL A 537 16.88 16.89 29.25
C VAL A 537 18.38 17.16 29.29
N ALA A 538 18.98 17.33 30.47
CA ALA A 538 20.42 17.57 30.57
C ALA A 538 21.23 16.31 30.24
N ALA A 539 20.78 15.13 30.68
CA ALA A 539 21.41 13.85 30.37
C ALA A 539 21.30 13.52 28.87
N THR A 540 20.11 13.65 28.29
CA THR A 540 19.92 13.41 26.84
C THR A 540 20.72 14.41 25.99
N PHE A 541 20.74 15.70 26.37
CA PHE A 541 21.53 16.70 25.65
C PHE A 541 23.03 16.48 25.78
N ASN A 542 23.54 15.90 26.87
CA ASN A 542 24.95 15.52 26.95
C ASN A 542 25.34 14.53 25.85
N GLY A 543 24.50 13.52 25.58
CA GLY A 543 24.73 12.55 24.51
C GLY A 543 24.77 13.23 23.14
N ILE A 544 23.83 14.14 22.88
CA ILE A 544 23.79 14.94 21.65
C ILE A 544 25.04 15.82 21.51
N ILE A 545 25.42 16.53 22.57
CA ILE A 545 26.59 17.42 22.61
C ILE A 545 27.87 16.64 22.33
N ARG A 546 28.04 15.47 22.96
CA ARG A 546 29.18 14.57 22.70
C ARG A 546 29.24 14.18 21.22
N ALA A 547 28.10 13.78 20.63
CA ALA A 547 28.03 13.43 19.21
C ALA A 547 28.42 14.61 18.30
N MET A 548 27.94 15.82 18.60
CA MET A 548 28.26 17.02 17.84
C MET A 548 29.74 17.39 17.91
N LYS A 549 30.38 17.26 19.08
CA LYS A 549 31.83 17.46 19.24
C LYS A 549 32.62 16.44 18.41
N GLU A 550 32.25 15.16 18.47
CA GLU A 550 32.92 14.11 17.68
C GLU A 550 32.79 14.30 16.17
N LYS A 551 31.72 14.96 15.73
CA LYS A 551 31.38 15.15 14.32
C LYS A 551 31.54 16.60 13.85
N GLU A 552 32.26 17.43 14.61
CA GLU A 552 32.44 18.87 14.35
C GLU A 552 32.87 19.13 12.90
N SER A 553 33.91 18.44 12.43
CA SER A 553 34.45 18.65 11.07
C SER A 553 33.42 18.34 9.98
N LYS A 554 32.59 17.31 10.17
CA LYS A 554 31.53 16.94 9.23
C LYS A 554 30.39 17.96 9.25
N LEU A 555 30.00 18.44 10.43
CA LEU A 555 28.96 19.46 10.58
C LEU A 555 29.36 20.78 9.91
N LYS A 556 30.63 21.20 10.06
CA LYS A 556 31.19 22.36 9.35
C LYS A 556 31.22 22.16 7.84
N ALA A 557 31.72 21.01 7.38
CA ALA A 557 31.80 20.71 5.95
C ALA A 557 30.41 20.70 5.28
N ALA A 558 29.39 20.24 6.00
CA ALA A 558 28.00 20.22 5.53
C ALA A 558 27.25 21.56 5.67
N ASN A 559 27.93 22.63 6.10
CA ASN A 559 27.32 23.95 6.33
C ASN A 559 26.05 23.88 7.21
N MET A 560 26.14 23.09 8.28
CA MET A 560 25.00 22.78 9.15
C MET A 560 24.68 23.93 10.11
N HIS A 561 23.39 24.25 10.22
CA HIS A 561 22.82 25.16 11.21
C HIS A 561 21.90 24.37 12.13
N ILE A 562 21.94 24.61 13.43
CA ILE A 562 21.24 23.78 14.41
C ILE A 562 20.21 24.63 15.15
N TYR A 563 18.97 24.13 15.20
CA TYR A 563 17.88 24.80 15.88
C TYR A 563 17.33 23.90 16.98
N VAL A 564 17.33 24.40 18.20
CA VAL A 564 17.06 23.62 19.41
C VAL A 564 15.85 24.20 20.12
N ARG A 565 14.85 23.37 20.40
CA ARG A 565 13.73 23.75 21.27
C ARG A 565 13.35 22.59 22.16
N ARG A 566 13.50 22.77 23.48
CA ARG A 566 13.17 21.73 24.45
C ARG A 566 12.74 22.26 25.82
N GLY A 567 11.85 21.53 26.49
CA GLY A 567 11.50 21.71 27.90
C GLY A 567 11.41 20.37 28.63
N GLY A 568 11.33 20.40 29.96
CA GLY A 568 11.21 19.22 30.82
C GLY A 568 12.23 19.22 31.97
N PRO A 569 12.38 18.12 32.72
CA PRO A 569 13.35 18.03 33.82
C PRO A 569 14.76 18.44 33.39
N ASN A 570 15.41 19.30 34.18
CA ASN A 570 16.79 19.79 33.98
C ASN A 570 17.06 20.50 32.64
N TYR A 571 16.03 20.94 31.92
CA TYR A 571 16.19 21.53 30.59
C TYR A 571 17.09 22.77 30.58
N GLN A 572 17.01 23.65 31.58
CA GLN A 572 17.83 24.87 31.61
C GLN A 572 19.32 24.54 31.52
N LYS A 573 19.76 23.48 32.21
CA LYS A 573 21.15 23.00 32.19
C LYS A 573 21.51 22.42 30.82
N GLY A 574 20.63 21.62 30.22
CA GLY A 574 20.80 21.10 28.86
C GLY A 574 20.92 22.21 27.82
N LEU A 575 19.99 23.17 27.83
CA LEU A 575 19.98 24.31 26.92
C LEU A 575 21.22 25.20 27.10
N ALA A 576 21.64 25.48 28.34
CA ALA A 576 22.83 26.26 28.60
C ALA A 576 24.09 25.61 28.01
N ARG A 577 24.24 24.28 28.16
CA ARG A 577 25.34 23.53 27.55
C ARG A 577 25.30 23.55 26.03
N MET A 578 24.11 23.44 25.45
CA MET A 578 23.93 23.50 24.00
C MET A 578 24.26 24.88 23.41
N ARG A 579 23.96 25.97 24.13
CA ARG A 579 24.39 27.33 23.75
C ARG A 579 25.91 27.47 23.74
N ALA A 580 26.55 27.05 24.83
CA ALA A 580 28.00 27.09 24.95
C ALA A 580 28.71 26.25 23.88
N LEU A 581 28.09 25.13 23.46
CA LEU A 581 28.62 24.29 22.40
C LEU A 581 28.78 25.04 21.07
N GLY A 582 27.80 25.87 20.68
CA GLY A 582 27.84 26.59 19.41
C GLY A 582 29.07 27.47 19.27
N ASP A 583 29.42 28.18 20.35
CA ASP A 583 30.63 28.99 20.44
C ASP A 583 31.90 28.12 20.44
N GLU A 584 31.88 26.99 21.16
CA GLU A 584 33.02 26.07 21.30
C GLU A 584 33.42 25.46 19.95
N ILE A 585 32.45 24.94 19.19
CA ILE A 585 32.72 24.26 17.93
C ILE A 585 32.57 25.18 16.72
N GLY A 586 32.17 26.43 16.88
CA GLY A 586 32.01 27.39 15.78
C GLY A 586 30.94 26.99 14.77
N ILE A 587 29.83 26.40 15.23
CA ILE A 587 28.67 26.04 14.41
C ILE A 587 27.48 26.86 14.89
N PRO A 588 26.65 27.43 13.98
CA PRO A 588 25.47 28.19 14.40
C PRO A 588 24.45 27.30 15.13
N ILE A 589 24.24 27.57 16.43
CA ILE A 589 23.24 26.88 17.24
C ILE A 589 22.30 27.89 17.90
N GLU A 590 21.03 27.88 17.50
CA GLU A 590 19.98 28.70 18.10
C GLU A 590 19.18 27.87 19.11
N VAL A 591 19.08 28.35 20.36
CA VAL A 591 18.56 27.55 21.48
C VAL A 591 17.42 28.22 22.22
N TYR A 592 16.26 27.57 22.18
CA TYR A 592 14.99 28.03 22.73
C TYR A 592 14.44 27.08 23.80
N GLY A 593 13.77 27.64 24.80
CA GLY A 593 13.09 26.91 25.85
C GLY A 593 11.57 26.77 25.63
N PRO A 594 10.82 26.42 26.69
CA PRO A 594 9.38 26.24 26.64
C PRO A 594 8.60 27.54 26.37
N GLU A 595 9.23 28.72 26.55
CA GLU A 595 8.68 30.02 26.20
C GLU A 595 8.44 30.20 24.69
N ALA A 596 9.20 29.49 23.86
CA ALA A 596 9.01 29.48 22.42
C ALA A 596 7.96 28.45 22.00
N THR A 597 7.23 28.75 20.92
CA THR A 597 6.33 27.79 20.27
C THR A 597 7.10 26.54 19.87
N MET A 598 6.50 25.36 20.01
CA MET A 598 7.19 24.10 19.78
C MET A 598 7.78 24.02 18.37
N THR A 599 6.99 24.34 17.35
CA THR A 599 7.36 24.18 15.94
C THR A 599 7.93 25.46 15.31
N GLY A 600 8.09 26.54 16.07
CA GLY A 600 8.64 27.81 15.56
C GLY A 600 10.04 27.65 14.96
N ILE A 601 10.85 26.74 15.50
CA ILE A 601 12.18 26.44 14.99
C ILE A 601 12.18 25.74 13.62
N CYS A 602 11.06 25.11 13.19
CA CYS A 602 10.95 24.58 11.83
C CYS A 602 10.95 25.70 10.79
N LYS A 603 10.26 26.81 11.11
CA LYS A 603 10.23 27.99 10.23
C LYS A 603 11.62 28.59 10.07
N GLN A 604 12.37 28.72 11.16
CA GLN A 604 13.76 29.24 11.13
C GLN A 604 14.69 28.32 10.34
N ALA A 605 14.57 27.00 10.51
CA ALA A 605 15.31 26.02 9.72
C ALA A 605 15.01 26.14 8.22
N ILE A 606 13.76 26.36 7.84
CA ILE A 606 13.35 26.60 6.45
C ILE A 606 13.93 27.92 5.92
N GLU A 607 13.83 29.00 6.70
CA GLU A 607 14.42 30.29 6.34
C GLU A 607 15.93 30.17 6.11
N CYS A 608 16.64 29.37 6.91
CA CYS A 608 18.06 29.11 6.74
C CYS A 608 18.42 28.49 5.38
N ILE A 609 17.67 27.47 4.95
CA ILE A 609 17.95 26.75 3.70
C ILE A 609 17.40 27.46 2.45
N THR A 610 16.56 28.49 2.64
CA THR A 610 15.95 29.28 1.57
C THR A 610 16.55 30.66 1.41
N ALA A 611 17.15 31.22 2.46
CA ALA A 611 17.89 32.47 2.39
C ALA A 611 19.01 32.32 1.35
N ALA A 612 18.93 33.11 0.28
CA ALA A 612 19.80 33.04 -0.89
C ALA A 612 21.27 32.87 -0.49
N ALA A 613 21.93 31.88 -1.12
CA ALA A 613 23.36 31.67 -1.03
C ALA A 613 24.12 32.85 -1.64
#